data_AF-A0A951B0E8-F1
#
_entry.id   AF-A0A951B0E8-F1
#
_cell.length_a   1.000
_cell.length_b   1.000
_cell.length_c   1.000
_cell.angle_alpha   90.00
_cell.angle_beta   90.00
_cell.angle_gamma   90.00
#
_symmetry.space_group_name_H-M   'P 1'
#
loop_
_entity.id
_entity.type
_entity.pdbx_description
1 polymer ?
#
loop_
_entity_poly.entity_id
_entity_poly.type
_entity_poly.pdbx_seq_one_letter_code
_entity_poly.pdbx_strand_id
1 'polypeptide(L)'
;ETLRAAGLRVDVIPGVTAACAAAAALGIPLTHRDVARSLHFVTGHGKDGTVPGQDWPLLASGEGTIAAYMASRTLPVVAARLLAAGMDPATPALAVENASRPNQRHLAGTINDLPARLVAEAFGGPTLVLIGAVAAMAAPAAADAAARDAAA
;
A
#
# COMPACT_ATOMS: atom_id res chain seq x y z
N GLU A 1 -25.42 -1.81 -5.37
CA GLU A 1 -26.35 -2.33 -6.39
C GLU A 1 -27.58 -2.98 -5.77
N THR A 2 -27.42 -3.94 -4.86
CA THR A 2 -28.53 -4.62 -4.14
C THR A 2 -29.58 -3.66 -3.58
N LEU A 3 -29.18 -2.60 -2.87
CA LEU A 3 -30.11 -1.62 -2.30
C LEU A 3 -30.91 -0.86 -3.37
N ARG A 4 -30.26 -0.46 -4.47
CA ARG A 4 -30.94 0.22 -5.59
C ARG A 4 -31.91 -0.72 -6.30
N ALA A 5 -31.53 -1.98 -6.48
CA ALA A 5 -32.40 -3.02 -7.05
C ALA A 5 -33.63 -3.28 -6.18
N ALA A 6 -33.52 -3.09 -4.86
CA ALA A 6 -34.64 -3.13 -3.91
C ALA A 6 -35.48 -1.84 -3.89
N GLY A 7 -35.24 -0.87 -4.76
CA GLY A 7 -35.98 0.39 -4.84
C GLY A 7 -35.65 1.41 -3.73
N LEU A 8 -34.58 1.18 -2.96
CA LEU A 8 -34.17 2.09 -1.89
C LEU A 8 -33.33 3.25 -2.46
N ARG A 9 -33.57 4.45 -1.94
CA ARG A 9 -32.72 5.62 -2.20
C ARG A 9 -31.39 5.46 -1.48
N VAL A 10 -30.30 5.77 -2.18
CA VAL A 10 -28.92 5.60 -1.68
C VAL A 10 -28.10 6.81 -2.08
N ASP A 11 -27.49 7.44 -1.08
CA ASP A 11 -26.48 8.47 -1.24
C ASP A 11 -25.09 7.90 -0.92
N VAL A 12 -24.09 8.31 -1.70
CA VAL A 12 -22.69 7.91 -1.49
C VAL A 12 -21.91 9.11 -0.99
N ILE A 13 -21.40 9.01 0.24
CA ILE A 13 -20.57 10.05 0.86
C ILE A 13 -19.11 9.65 0.69
N PRO A 14 -18.27 10.45 -0.01
CA PRO A 14 -16.87 10.12 -0.21
C PRO A 14 -16.10 10.16 1.12
N GLY A 15 -15.13 9.27 1.26
CA GLY A 15 -14.21 9.22 2.39
C GLY A 15 -12.75 9.29 1.94
N VAL A 16 -11.86 9.45 2.91
CA VAL A 16 -10.41 9.37 2.67
C VAL A 16 -10.01 7.90 2.56
N THR A 17 -9.39 7.53 1.44
CA THR A 17 -8.91 6.16 1.24
C THR A 17 -7.61 5.88 2.00
N ALA A 18 -7.36 4.62 2.36
CA ALA A 18 -6.22 4.21 3.19
C ALA A 18 -4.86 4.64 2.62
N ALA A 19 -4.70 4.68 1.30
CA ALA A 19 -3.46 5.15 0.66
C ALA A 19 -3.17 6.63 0.94
N CYS A 20 -4.19 7.50 0.86
CA CYS A 20 -4.01 8.89 1.21
C CYS A 20 -3.72 9.05 2.71
N ALA A 21 -4.43 8.28 3.55
CA ALA A 21 -4.22 8.30 5.00
C ALA A 21 -2.79 7.85 5.39
N ALA A 22 -2.32 6.75 4.81
CA ALA A 22 -0.98 6.20 5.05
C ALA A 22 0.12 7.16 4.56
N ALA A 23 -0.04 7.70 3.35
CA ALA A 23 0.90 8.65 2.78
C ALA A 23 1.02 9.93 3.62
N ALA A 24 -0.13 10.52 3.99
CA ALA A 24 -0.18 11.69 4.85
C ALA A 24 0.42 11.43 6.24
N ALA A 25 0.11 10.28 6.86
CA ALA A 25 0.62 9.92 8.18
C ALA A 25 2.14 9.72 8.22
N LEU A 26 2.77 9.41 7.07
CA LEU A 26 4.22 9.18 6.96
C LEU A 26 4.94 10.32 6.23
N GLY A 27 4.24 11.40 5.90
CA GLY A 27 4.81 12.57 5.23
C GLY A 27 5.32 12.29 3.81
N ILE A 28 4.81 11.25 3.14
CA ILE A 28 5.23 10.91 1.77
C ILE A 28 4.19 11.30 0.74
N PRO A 29 4.61 11.69 -0.47
CA PRO A 29 3.66 11.89 -1.56
C PRO A 29 3.28 10.55 -2.20
N LEU A 30 2.10 10.48 -2.82
CA LEU A 30 1.71 9.33 -3.65
C LEU A 30 2.18 9.45 -5.11
N THR A 31 2.55 10.66 -5.53
CA THR A 31 3.12 10.97 -6.85
C THR A 31 4.26 11.96 -6.67
N HIS A 32 5.30 11.84 -7.49
CA HIS A 32 6.43 12.74 -7.51
C HIS A 32 6.89 12.95 -8.94
N ARG A 33 7.06 14.21 -9.36
CA ARG A 33 7.31 14.58 -10.77
C ARG A 33 8.48 13.84 -11.43
N ASP A 34 9.51 13.53 -10.64
CA ASP A 34 10.75 12.91 -11.13
C ASP A 34 10.75 11.39 -11.03
N VAL A 35 9.96 10.79 -10.12
CA VAL A 35 10.09 9.36 -9.79
C VAL A 35 8.78 8.57 -9.75
N ALA A 36 7.61 9.23 -9.79
CA ALA A 36 6.30 8.57 -9.82
C ALA A 36 5.22 9.49 -10.41
N ARG A 37 4.90 9.32 -11.70
CA ARG A 37 3.93 10.17 -12.43
C ARG A 37 2.52 9.59 -12.47
N SER A 38 2.33 8.37 -11.98
CA SER A 38 1.03 7.71 -11.84
C SER A 38 0.85 7.09 -10.46
N LEU A 39 -0.40 6.82 -10.09
CA LEU A 39 -0.78 6.08 -8.90
C LEU A 39 -1.78 4.98 -9.29
N HIS A 40 -1.49 3.75 -8.88
CA HIS A 40 -2.30 2.58 -9.20
C HIS A 40 -2.88 1.99 -7.91
N PHE A 41 -4.20 2.06 -7.75
CA PHE A 41 -4.91 1.33 -6.69
C PHE A 41 -5.22 -0.09 -7.17
N VAL A 42 -4.62 -1.08 -6.52
CA VAL A 42 -4.79 -2.49 -6.88
C VAL A 42 -5.26 -3.29 -5.68
N THR A 43 -6.00 -4.37 -5.93
CA THR A 43 -6.30 -5.38 -4.91
C THR A 43 -5.33 -6.55 -5.04
N GLY A 44 -4.74 -6.97 -3.92
CA GLY A 44 -3.96 -8.19 -3.81
C GLY A 44 -4.83 -9.43 -3.53
N HIS A 45 -6.13 -9.28 -3.30
CA HIS A 45 -7.02 -10.39 -2.95
C HIS A 45 -8.31 -10.35 -3.78
N GLY A 46 -8.51 -11.40 -4.57
CA GLY A 46 -9.68 -11.66 -5.39
C GLY A 46 -10.76 -12.39 -4.63
N LYS A 47 -11.96 -12.46 -5.22
CA LYS A 47 -13.14 -13.11 -4.63
C LYS A 47 -12.95 -14.61 -4.38
N ASP A 48 -12.03 -15.25 -5.11
CA ASP A 48 -11.64 -16.65 -5.02
C ASP A 48 -10.44 -16.89 -4.08
N GLY A 49 -9.96 -15.84 -3.41
CA GLY A 49 -8.78 -15.89 -2.56
C GLY A 49 -7.45 -15.78 -3.31
N THR A 50 -7.47 -15.63 -4.65
CA THR A 50 -6.26 -15.51 -5.47
C THR A 50 -5.89 -14.06 -5.72
N VAL A 51 -4.69 -13.78 -6.25
CA VAL A 51 -4.35 -12.44 -6.72
C VAL A 51 -5.03 -12.21 -8.09
N PRO A 52 -5.92 -11.21 -8.24
CA PRO A 52 -6.59 -10.94 -9.51
C PRO A 52 -5.61 -10.70 -10.66
N GLY A 53 -6.05 -10.92 -11.89
CA GLY A 53 -5.29 -10.51 -13.07
C GLY A 53 -5.08 -8.99 -13.04
N GLN A 54 -3.82 -8.56 -13.20
CA GLN A 54 -3.42 -7.17 -13.33
C GLN A 54 -2.54 -7.03 -14.57
N ASP A 55 -2.40 -5.81 -15.07
CA ASP A 55 -1.37 -5.47 -16.07
C ASP A 55 0.00 -5.37 -15.37
N TRP A 56 0.64 -6.53 -15.13
CA TRP A 56 1.91 -6.61 -14.43
C TRP A 56 3.04 -5.84 -15.14
N PRO A 57 3.18 -5.89 -16.49
CA PRO A 57 4.16 -5.06 -17.19
C PRO A 57 3.98 -3.56 -16.93
N LEU A 58 2.74 -3.04 -16.96
CA LEU A 58 2.48 -1.64 -16.64
C LEU A 58 2.91 -1.30 -15.21
N LEU A 59 2.52 -2.14 -14.24
CA LEU A 59 2.86 -1.94 -12.83
C LEU A 59 4.37 -2.05 -12.56
N ALA A 60 5.07 -2.91 -13.31
CA ALA A 60 6.51 -3.13 -13.19
C ALA A 60 7.37 -2.07 -13.88
N SER A 61 6.79 -1.18 -14.69
CA SER A 61 7.51 -0.11 -15.41
C SER A 61 8.35 0.82 -14.53
N GLY A 62 8.02 0.93 -13.23
CA GLY A 62 8.71 1.78 -12.28
C GLY A 62 8.37 3.27 -12.37
N GLU A 63 7.47 3.67 -13.29
CA GLU A 63 7.10 5.09 -13.49
C GLU A 63 6.00 5.59 -12.54
N GLY A 64 5.47 4.71 -11.68
CA GLY A 64 4.33 4.99 -10.82
C GLY A 64 4.47 4.44 -9.41
N THR A 65 3.51 4.84 -8.56
CA THR A 65 3.33 4.27 -7.23
C THR A 65 2.21 3.24 -7.28
N ILE A 66 2.43 2.06 -6.72
CA ILE A 66 1.40 1.04 -6.55
C ILE A 66 0.92 1.06 -5.11
N ALA A 67 -0.37 1.28 -4.90
CA ALA A 67 -1.04 1.13 -3.62
C ALA A 67 -1.85 -0.18 -3.62
N ALA A 68 -1.27 -1.22 -3.03
CA ALA A 68 -1.83 -2.57 -2.99
C ALA A 68 -2.66 -2.79 -1.72
N TYR A 69 -3.98 -2.87 -1.91
CA TYR A 69 -4.98 -3.13 -0.87
C TYR A 69 -5.16 -4.63 -0.68
N MET A 70 -5.47 -5.04 0.55
CA MET A 70 -5.72 -6.45 0.90
C MET A 70 -4.56 -7.38 0.49
N ALA A 71 -3.36 -6.83 0.36
CA ALA A 71 -2.21 -7.56 -0.17
C ALA A 71 -1.37 -8.22 0.92
N SER A 72 -1.63 -7.98 2.21
CA SER A 72 -0.73 -8.45 3.29
C SER A 72 -0.37 -9.94 3.21
N ARG A 73 -1.35 -10.82 2.99
CA ARG A 73 -1.12 -12.27 2.88
C ARG A 73 -0.70 -12.72 1.50
N THR A 74 -1.08 -11.96 0.47
CA THR A 74 -0.81 -12.27 -0.94
C THR A 74 0.40 -11.54 -1.49
N LEU A 75 1.09 -10.73 -0.67
CA LEU A 75 2.25 -9.94 -1.05
C LEU A 75 3.36 -10.80 -1.65
N PRO A 76 3.66 -12.03 -1.16
CA PRO A 76 4.63 -12.90 -1.83
C PRO A 76 4.29 -13.16 -3.31
N VAL A 77 2.99 -13.35 -3.62
CA VAL A 77 2.53 -13.61 -4.99
C VAL A 77 2.56 -12.31 -5.82
N VAL A 78 2.13 -11.19 -5.25
CA VAL A 78 2.20 -9.87 -5.91
C VAL A 78 3.64 -9.51 -6.24
N ALA A 79 4.56 -9.64 -5.27
CA ALA A 79 5.98 -9.40 -5.45
C ALA A 79 6.56 -10.31 -6.54
N ALA A 80 6.30 -11.62 -6.49
CA ALA A 80 6.76 -12.55 -7.51
C ALA A 80 6.28 -12.17 -8.93
N ARG A 81 5.02 -11.73 -9.08
CA ARG A 81 4.49 -11.31 -10.39
C ARG A 81 5.11 -10.01 -10.88
N LEU A 82 5.34 -9.02 -10.00
CA LEU A 82 6.00 -7.77 -10.37
C LEU A 82 7.47 -8.00 -10.75
N LEU A 83 8.18 -8.84 -9.99
CA LEU A 83 9.56 -9.24 -10.29
C LEU A 83 9.64 -9.99 -11.64
N ALA A 84 8.73 -10.94 -11.87
CA ALA A 84 8.66 -11.66 -13.14
C ALA A 84 8.32 -10.75 -14.34
N ALA A 85 7.62 -9.64 -14.09
CA ALA A 85 7.31 -8.62 -15.09
C ALA A 85 8.45 -7.59 -15.28
N GLY A 86 9.58 -7.74 -14.59
CA GLY A 86 10.77 -6.91 -14.77
C GLY A 86 10.97 -5.79 -13.75
N MET A 87 10.19 -5.76 -12.66
CA MET A 87 10.43 -4.80 -11.58
C MET A 87 11.77 -5.08 -10.90
N ASP A 88 12.56 -4.03 -10.65
CA ASP A 88 13.83 -4.13 -9.93
C ASP A 88 13.60 -4.70 -8.51
N PRO A 89 14.30 -5.77 -8.09
CA PRO A 89 14.23 -6.31 -6.73
C PRO A 89 14.54 -5.30 -5.62
N ALA A 90 15.29 -4.25 -5.93
CA ALA A 90 15.60 -3.15 -5.01
C ALA A 90 14.51 -2.08 -4.96
N THR A 91 13.44 -2.19 -5.76
CA THR A 91 12.32 -1.22 -5.76
C THR A 91 11.79 -1.03 -4.34
N PRO A 92 11.78 0.21 -3.82
CA PRO A 92 11.31 0.47 -2.46
C PRO A 92 9.86 0.05 -2.26
N ALA A 93 9.58 -0.51 -1.08
CA ALA A 93 8.23 -0.88 -0.67
C ALA A 93 8.02 -0.57 0.81
N LEU A 94 6.79 -0.21 1.16
CA LEU A 94 6.39 0.23 2.50
C LEU A 94 5.05 -0.38 2.85
N ALA A 95 5.02 -1.22 3.88
CA ALA A 95 3.78 -1.71 4.45
C ALA A 95 3.33 -0.82 5.60
N VAL A 96 2.05 -0.48 5.64
CA VAL A 96 1.43 0.35 6.69
C VAL A 96 0.22 -0.39 7.23
N GLU A 97 0.32 -0.85 8.48
CA GLU A 97 -0.76 -1.49 9.22
C GLU A 97 -1.50 -0.43 10.05
N ASN A 98 -2.83 -0.51 10.05
CA ASN A 98 -3.69 0.42 10.82
C ASN A 98 -3.40 1.90 10.51
N ALA A 99 -3.24 2.23 9.22
CA ALA A 99 -2.98 3.60 8.77
C ALA A 99 -3.92 4.63 9.44
N SER A 100 -3.34 5.76 9.86
CA SER A 100 -3.95 6.88 10.61
C SER A 100 -4.61 6.54 11.96
N ARG A 101 -4.43 5.32 12.49
CA ARG A 101 -4.92 4.95 13.83
C ARG A 101 -3.80 5.12 14.88
N PRO A 102 -4.15 5.26 16.17
CA PRO A 102 -3.14 5.37 17.24
C PRO A 102 -2.14 4.20 17.28
N ASN A 103 -2.59 3.01 16.88
CA ASN A 103 -1.78 1.80 16.80
C ASN A 103 -1.21 1.53 15.39
N GLN A 104 -1.01 2.58 14.58
CA GLN A 104 -0.35 2.47 13.28
C GLN A 104 1.07 1.89 13.44
N ARG A 105 1.40 0.92 12.59
CA ARG A 105 2.75 0.37 12.44
C ARG A 105 3.14 0.43 10.97
N HIS A 106 4.43 0.59 10.68
CA HIS A 106 4.90 0.53 9.31
C HIS A 106 6.23 -0.20 9.22
N LEU A 107 6.50 -0.74 8.04
CA LEU A 107 7.70 -1.52 7.74
C LEU A 107 8.18 -1.17 6.33
N ALA A 108 9.35 -0.54 6.24
CA ALA A 108 10.01 -0.19 4.99
C ALA A 108 10.99 -1.29 4.57
N GLY A 109 11.08 -1.57 3.28
CA GLY A 109 11.98 -2.52 2.65
C GLY A 109 12.00 -2.36 1.14
N THR A 110 12.22 -3.45 0.43
CA THR A 110 12.10 -3.55 -1.02
C THR A 110 11.02 -4.56 -1.39
N ILE A 111 10.63 -4.58 -2.66
CA ILE A 111 9.66 -5.57 -3.15
C ILE A 111 10.14 -7.02 -2.95
N ASN A 112 11.46 -7.24 -2.86
CA ASN A 112 12.06 -8.55 -2.68
C ASN A 112 12.07 -9.03 -1.21
N ASP A 113 12.31 -8.14 -0.23
CA ASP A 113 12.46 -8.53 1.19
C ASP A 113 11.17 -8.35 2.02
N LEU A 114 10.32 -7.39 1.66
CA LEU A 114 9.16 -6.99 2.45
C LEU A 114 8.18 -8.14 2.72
N PRO A 115 7.90 -9.07 1.78
CA PRO A 115 7.02 -10.21 2.07
C PRO A 115 7.52 -11.07 3.24
N ALA A 116 8.82 -11.36 3.31
CA ALA A 116 9.39 -12.16 4.40
C ALA A 116 9.37 -11.39 5.72
N ARG A 117 9.67 -10.08 5.67
CA ARG A 117 9.71 -9.24 6.87
C ARG A 117 8.34 -9.03 7.48
N LEU A 118 7.28 -8.93 6.68
CA LEU A 118 5.90 -8.87 7.19
C LEU A 118 5.53 -10.08 8.05
N VAL A 119 5.99 -11.27 7.64
CA VAL A 119 5.77 -12.50 8.41
C VAL A 119 6.58 -12.49 9.70
N ALA A 120 7.86 -12.09 9.63
CA ALA A 120 8.73 -12.02 10.80
C ALA A 120 8.24 -11.02 11.87
N GLU A 121 7.69 -9.89 11.43
CA GLU A 121 7.16 -8.82 12.29
C GLU A 121 5.69 -9.04 12.71
N ALA A 122 5.12 -10.20 12.37
CA ALA A 122 3.76 -10.61 12.73
C ALA A 122 2.68 -9.55 12.40
N PHE A 123 2.71 -8.99 11.20
CA PHE A 123 1.64 -8.12 10.71
C PHE A 123 0.36 -8.94 10.53
N GLY A 124 -0.73 -8.51 11.17
CA GLY A 124 -1.98 -9.28 11.26
C GLY A 124 -3.25 -8.45 11.05
N GLY A 125 -3.13 -7.13 11.08
CA GLY A 125 -4.22 -6.18 10.88
C GLY A 125 -4.36 -5.72 9.42
N PRO A 126 -5.31 -4.79 9.17
CA PRO A 126 -5.48 -4.15 7.87
C PRO A 126 -4.19 -3.44 7.44
N THR A 127 -3.57 -3.96 6.40
CA THR A 127 -2.27 -3.48 5.90
C THR A 127 -2.38 -3.06 4.44
N LEU A 128 -1.95 -1.83 4.18
CA LEU A 128 -1.71 -1.31 2.84
C LEU A 128 -0.23 -1.47 2.50
N VAL A 129 0.09 -1.83 1.25
CA VAL A 129 1.47 -1.82 0.77
C VAL A 129 1.63 -0.78 -0.33
N LEU A 130 2.56 0.16 -0.15
CA LEU A 130 2.97 1.13 -1.15
C LEU A 130 4.27 0.63 -1.79
N ILE A 131 4.33 0.55 -3.12
CA ILE A 131 5.49 0.05 -3.88
C ILE A 131 5.87 1.12 -4.90
N GLY A 132 7.17 1.42 -4.99
CA GLY A 132 7.72 2.43 -5.90
C GLY A 132 8.62 3.43 -5.17
N ALA A 133 9.31 4.28 -5.93
CA ALA A 133 10.35 5.16 -5.41
C ALA A 133 9.90 6.07 -4.25
N VAL A 134 8.63 6.51 -4.23
CA VAL A 134 8.08 7.35 -3.15
C VAL A 134 8.07 6.66 -1.79
N ALA A 135 8.05 5.31 -1.74
CA ALA A 135 8.09 4.56 -0.49
C ALA A 135 9.41 4.76 0.28
N ALA A 136 10.50 5.10 -0.41
CA ALA A 136 11.78 5.44 0.21
C ALA A 136 11.81 6.86 0.82
N MET A 137 10.80 7.70 0.58
CA MET A 137 10.74 9.07 1.11
C MET A 137 10.17 9.13 2.53
N ALA A 138 9.72 7.99 3.08
CA ALA A 138 9.16 7.94 4.43
C ALA A 138 10.25 8.23 5.47
N ALA A 139 9.93 9.08 6.44
CA ALA A 139 10.80 9.29 7.58
C ALA A 139 11.00 7.97 8.36
N PRO A 140 12.20 7.69 8.89
CA PRO A 140 12.43 6.49 9.70
C PRO A 140 11.52 6.49 10.94
N ALA A 141 11.01 5.30 11.29
CA ALA A 141 10.00 5.07 12.34
C ALA A 141 10.28 5.73 13.71
N ALA A 142 11.55 6.03 14.02
CA ALA A 142 11.96 6.65 15.28
C ALA A 142 11.53 8.14 15.43
N ALA A 143 11.20 8.83 14.33
CA ALA A 143 10.82 10.25 14.38
C ALA A 143 9.35 10.48 14.77
N ASP A 144 8.50 9.46 14.69
CA ASP A 144 7.03 9.60 14.74
C ASP A 144 6.46 9.47 16.17
N ALA A 145 7.21 8.88 17.10
CA ALA A 145 6.84 8.79 18.52
C ALA A 145 6.96 10.16 19.22
N ALA A 146 8.04 10.91 18.96
CA ALA A 146 8.31 12.18 19.61
C ALA A 146 7.34 13.31 19.18
N ALA A 147 6.79 13.24 17.96
CA ALA A 147 5.86 14.24 17.45
C ALA A 147 4.42 14.05 17.98
N ARG A 148 4.03 12.83 18.38
CA ARG A 148 2.68 12.54 18.90
C ARG A 148 2.54 12.84 20.38
N ASP A 149 3.59 12.64 21.17
CA ASP A 149 3.61 13.01 22.59
C ASP A 149 3.65 14.53 22.81
N ALA A 150 4.08 15.30 21.81
CA ALA A 150 4.07 16.77 21.87
C ALA A 150 2.71 17.40 21.52
N ALA A 151 1.76 16.62 21.02
CA ALA A 151 0.45 17.08 20.55
C ALA A 151 -0.74 16.55 21.38
N ALA A 152 -0.47 15.85 22.48
CA ALA A 152 -1.44 15.39 23.48
C ALA A 152 -1.32 16.22 24.77
#